data_AF-A0A8T7JEZ3-F1
#
_entry.id   AF-A0A8T7JEZ3-F1
#
_cell.length_a   1.000
_cell.length_b   1.000
_cell.length_c   1.000
_cell.angle_alpha   90.00
_cell.angle_beta   90.00
_cell.angle_gamma   90.00
#
_symmetry.space_group_name_H-M   'P 1'
#
loop_
_entity.id
_entity.type
_entity.pdbx_description
1 polymer ?
#
loop_
_entity_poly.entity_id
_entity_poly.type
_entity_poly.pdbx_seq_one_letter_code
_entity_poly.pdbx_strand_id
1 'polypeptide(L)'
;MNIQLHKNARTTPAIRREIQQAPASISTDELARRLELNRITVRKWRKRASTEDGPRRPHKLYTQLTPTQELLVVEIRKVFLLSLNDLPVVTHEFINNTVSRSGLDRCLRRHGVSNLKALIQA
;
A
#
# COMPACT_ATOMS: atom_id res chain seq x y z
N MET A 1 14.41 -6.76 15.84
CA MET A 1 13.53 -6.88 14.66
C MET A 1 12.17 -7.38 15.12
N ASN A 2 11.13 -6.56 15.03
CA ASN A 2 9.77 -6.98 15.38
C ASN A 2 9.09 -7.52 14.11
N ILE A 3 9.22 -8.83 13.86
CA ILE A 3 8.74 -9.44 12.63
C ILE A 3 7.39 -10.10 12.90
N GLN A 4 6.31 -9.50 12.40
CA GLN A 4 4.97 -10.09 12.45
C GLN A 4 4.84 -11.17 11.36
N LEU A 5 5.33 -12.37 11.67
CA LEU A 5 5.20 -13.55 10.80
C LEU A 5 4.01 -14.40 11.23
N HIS A 6 3.28 -14.92 10.24
CA HIS A 6 2.33 -15.99 10.49
C HIS A 6 3.07 -17.26 10.92
N LYS A 7 2.51 -18.04 11.85
CA LYS A 7 3.14 -19.26 12.39
C LYS A 7 3.54 -20.28 11.30
N ASN A 8 2.76 -20.34 10.23
CA ASN A 8 3.00 -21.26 9.10
C ASN A 8 3.79 -20.64 7.93
N ALA A 9 4.41 -19.48 8.12
CA ALA A 9 5.17 -18.83 7.05
C ALA A 9 6.45 -19.62 6.73
N ARG A 10 6.52 -20.21 5.53
CA ARG A 10 7.72 -20.97 5.08
C ARG A 10 8.85 -20.09 4.55
N THR A 11 8.52 -18.91 3.99
CA THR A 11 9.51 -17.97 3.43
C THR A 11 9.87 -16.88 4.44
N THR A 12 10.42 -17.28 5.59
CA THR A 12 10.84 -16.36 6.64
C THR A 12 12.08 -15.55 6.23
N PRO A 13 12.37 -14.41 6.88
CA PRO A 13 13.61 -13.65 6.65
C PRO A 13 14.88 -14.48 6.79
N ALA A 14 14.89 -15.46 7.70
CA ALA A 14 16.01 -16.41 7.83
C ALA A 14 16.19 -17.26 6.56
N ILE A 15 15.11 -17.86 6.06
CA ILE A 15 15.13 -18.66 4.82
C ILE A 15 15.48 -17.80 3.60
N ARG A 16 14.97 -16.56 3.53
CA ARG A 16 15.32 -15.62 2.46
C ARG A 16 16.80 -15.26 2.47
N ARG A 17 17.39 -15.10 3.66
CA ARG A 17 18.83 -14.84 3.84
C ARG A 17 19.66 -16.05 3.43
N GLU A 18 19.25 -17.26 3.81
CA GLU A 18 19.88 -18.51 3.38
C GLU A 18 19.89 -18.62 1.85
N ILE A 19 18.77 -18.29 1.19
CA ILE A 19 18.68 -18.27 -0.28
C ILE A 19 19.65 -17.27 -0.91
N GLN A 20 19.82 -16.09 -0.31
CA GLN A 20 20.72 -15.05 -0.81
C GLN A 20 22.20 -15.41 -0.62
N GLN A 21 22.52 -16.07 0.49
CA GLN A 21 23.90 -16.48 0.84
C GLN A 21 24.33 -17.77 0.10
N ALA A 22 23.39 -18.49 -0.50
CA ALA A 22 23.69 -19.72 -1.22
C ALA A 22 24.64 -19.48 -2.41
N PRO A 23 25.80 -20.17 -2.46
CA PRO A 23 26.84 -19.95 -3.47
C PRO A 23 26.33 -20.22 -4.88
N ALA A 24 26.88 -19.51 -5.87
CA ALA A 24 26.44 -19.58 -7.27
C ALA A 24 26.55 -20.99 -7.89
N SER A 25 27.39 -21.86 -7.33
CA SER A 25 27.53 -23.26 -7.71
C SER A 25 26.26 -24.09 -7.47
N ILE A 26 25.46 -23.73 -6.45
CA ILE A 26 24.21 -24.42 -6.16
C ILE A 26 23.13 -23.90 -7.09
N SER A 27 22.54 -24.82 -7.87
CA SER A 27 21.45 -24.47 -8.79
C SER A 27 20.19 -24.03 -8.03
N THR A 28 19.34 -23.21 -8.68
CA THR A 28 18.06 -22.79 -8.08
C THR A 28 17.15 -23.99 -7.78
N ASP A 29 17.25 -25.05 -8.60
CA ASP A 29 16.36 -26.22 -8.55
C ASP A 29 16.77 -27.17 -7.43
N GLU A 30 18.07 -27.27 -7.18
CA GLU A 30 18.60 -27.96 -6.01
C GLU A 30 18.23 -27.24 -4.71
N LEU A 31 18.42 -25.92 -4.65
CA LEU A 31 18.07 -25.13 -3.46
C LEU A 31 16.55 -25.16 -3.18
N ALA A 32 15.72 -25.13 -4.22
CA ALA A 32 14.28 -25.27 -4.11
C ALA A 32 13.84 -26.62 -3.52
N ARG A 33 14.50 -27.72 -3.91
CA ARG A 33 14.26 -29.05 -3.34
C ARG A 33 14.69 -29.12 -1.87
N ARG A 34 15.87 -28.60 -1.53
CA ARG A 34 16.40 -28.60 -0.15
C ARG A 34 15.51 -27.81 0.82
N LEU A 35 15.02 -26.66 0.38
CA LEU A 35 14.17 -25.78 1.19
C LEU A 35 12.67 -26.09 1.07
N GLU A 36 12.29 -27.07 0.25
CA GLU A 36 10.90 -27.41 -0.07
C GLU A 36 10.07 -26.17 -0.49
N LEU A 37 10.68 -25.32 -1.33
CA LEU A 37 10.07 -24.10 -1.84
C LEU A 37 9.84 -24.20 -3.34
N ASN A 38 8.90 -23.40 -3.83
CA ASN A 38 8.72 -23.24 -5.27
C ASN A 38 9.99 -22.59 -5.88
N ARG A 39 10.49 -23.17 -6.97
CA ARG A 39 11.62 -22.67 -7.77
C ARG A 39 11.55 -21.17 -8.07
N ILE A 40 10.37 -20.64 -8.42
CA ILE A 40 10.16 -19.22 -8.73
C ILE A 40 10.39 -18.35 -7.48
N THR A 41 10.02 -18.85 -6.29
CA THR A 41 10.23 -18.16 -5.01
C THR A 41 11.71 -18.08 -4.69
N VAL A 42 12.46 -19.18 -4.85
CA VAL A 42 13.92 -19.19 -4.67
C VAL A 42 14.60 -18.25 -5.66
N ARG A 43 14.24 -18.33 -6.95
CA ARG A 43 14.78 -17.43 -7.99
C ARG A 43 14.54 -15.96 -7.66
N LYS A 44 13.34 -15.63 -7.17
CA LYS A 44 12.96 -14.28 -6.75
C LYS A 44 13.84 -13.80 -5.61
N TRP A 45 13.93 -14.55 -4.51
CA TRP A 45 14.67 -14.13 -3.31
C TRP A 45 16.18 -14.06 -3.53
N ARG A 46 16.73 -14.93 -4.38
CA ARG A 46 18.15 -14.90 -4.77
C ARG A 46 18.55 -13.61 -5.47
N LYS A 47 17.62 -12.98 -6.21
CA LYS A 47 17.84 -11.72 -6.93
C LYS A 47 17.52 -10.46 -6.13
N ARG A 48 16.86 -10.58 -4.97
CA ARG A 48 16.48 -9.40 -4.19
C ARG A 48 17.68 -8.88 -3.41
N ALA A 49 17.74 -7.55 -3.23
CA ALA A 49 18.74 -6.89 -2.40
C ALA A 49 18.43 -6.94 -0.89
N SER A 50 17.18 -7.22 -0.51
CA SER A 50 16.74 -7.24 0.90
C SER A 50 15.91 -8.49 1.19
N THR A 51 15.96 -8.92 2.46
CA THR A 51 15.16 -10.03 3.01
C THR A 51 13.86 -9.57 3.67
N GLU A 52 13.71 -8.25 3.86
CA GLU A 52 12.53 -7.64 4.47
C GLU A 52 11.33 -7.67 3.52
N ASP A 53 10.13 -7.61 4.11
CA ASP A 53 8.92 -7.40 3.34
C ASP A 53 8.90 -5.99 2.75
N GLY A 54 8.57 -5.89 1.46
CA GLY A 54 8.37 -4.61 0.79
C GLY A 54 7.05 -3.95 1.20
N PRO A 55 6.86 -2.68 0.82
CA PRO A 55 5.58 -2.01 1.01
C PRO A 55 4.45 -2.81 0.34
N ARG A 56 3.38 -3.08 1.09
CA ARG A 56 2.16 -3.75 0.59
C ARG A 56 1.25 -2.79 -0.19
N ARG A 57 1.58 -1.51 -0.21
CA ARG A 57 0.82 -0.47 -0.92
C ARG A 57 1.33 -0.37 -2.36
N PRO A 58 0.44 -0.22 -3.36
CA PRO A 58 0.85 0.04 -4.73
C PRO A 58 1.76 1.27 -4.81
N HIS A 59 2.80 1.21 -5.65
CA HIS A 59 3.70 2.35 -5.87
C HIS A 59 2.98 3.52 -6.55
N LYS A 60 2.03 3.22 -7.44
CA LYS A 60 1.18 4.19 -8.10
C LYS A 60 -0.27 3.88 -7.78
N LEU A 61 -0.96 4.86 -7.21
CA LEU A 61 -2.41 4.80 -7.01
C LEU A 61 -3.07 5.47 -8.20
N TYR A 62 -3.93 4.73 -8.91
CA TYR A 62 -4.77 5.28 -9.95
C TYR A 62 -6.03 5.85 -9.28
N THR A 63 -6.08 7.17 -9.15
CA THR A 63 -7.17 7.92 -8.54
C THR A 63 -7.95 8.68 -9.62
N GLN A 64 -9.25 8.90 -9.39
CA GLN A 64 -10.09 9.74 -10.25
C GLN A 64 -9.71 11.23 -10.12
N LEU A 65 -9.30 11.64 -8.93
CA LEU A 65 -8.84 13.00 -8.66
C LEU A 65 -7.35 13.12 -9.00
N THR A 66 -7.00 14.21 -9.68
CA THR A 66 -5.61 14.65 -9.84
C THR A 66 -5.05 15.14 -8.50
N PRO A 67 -3.73 15.21 -8.31
CA PRO A 67 -3.14 15.73 -7.07
C PRO A 67 -3.68 17.11 -6.67
N THR A 68 -3.84 18.02 -7.65
CA THR A 68 -4.41 19.36 -7.41
C THR A 68 -5.88 19.29 -7.00
N GLN A 69 -6.69 18.44 -7.65
CA GLN A 69 -8.10 18.26 -7.28
C GLN A 69 -8.25 17.68 -5.87
N GLU A 70 -7.36 16.77 -5.45
CA GLU A 70 -7.37 16.24 -4.09
C GLU A 70 -7.12 17.35 -3.06
N LEU A 71 -6.17 18.24 -3.31
CA LEU A 71 -5.90 19.37 -2.42
C LEU A 71 -7.11 20.29 -2.30
N LEU A 72 -7.78 20.60 -3.42
CA LEU A 72 -9.01 21.41 -3.40
C LEU A 72 -10.12 20.74 -2.57
N VAL A 73 -10.35 19.44 -2.75
CA VAL A 73 -11.32 18.67 -1.96
C VAL A 73 -10.98 18.70 -0.47
N VAL A 74 -9.69 18.56 -0.12
CA VAL A 74 -9.21 18.59 1.26
C VAL A 74 -9.45 19.96 1.89
N GLU A 75 -9.14 21.05 1.18
CA GLU A 75 -9.38 22.40 1.69
C GLU A 75 -10.87 22.71 1.84
N ILE A 76 -11.71 22.31 0.86
CA ILE A 76 -13.17 22.43 1.00
C ILE A 76 -13.66 21.69 2.26
N ARG A 77 -13.17 20.48 2.51
CA ARG A 77 -13.53 19.71 3.70
C ARG A 77 -13.12 20.41 5.00
N LYS A 78 -11.96 21.05 5.05
CA LYS A 78 -11.49 21.76 6.25
C LYS A 78 -12.24 23.07 6.48
N VAL A 79 -12.47 23.86 5.43
CA VAL A 79 -13.09 25.18 5.51
C VAL A 79 -14.59 25.07 5.77
N PHE A 80 -15.28 24.22 5.02
CA PHE A 80 -16.74 24.12 5.08
C PHE A 80 -17.24 23.00 6.00
N LEU A 81 -16.35 22.14 6.48
CA LEU A 81 -16.68 21.03 7.39
C LEU A 81 -17.80 20.12 6.85
N LEU A 82 -17.93 20.03 5.53
CA LEU A 82 -18.97 19.22 4.87
C LEU A 82 -18.83 17.76 5.24
N SER A 83 -19.95 17.04 5.44
CA SER A 83 -19.92 15.60 5.69
C SER A 83 -19.46 14.82 4.45
N LEU A 84 -19.11 13.54 4.62
CA LEU A 84 -18.77 12.68 3.46
C LEU A 84 -19.99 12.41 2.55
N ASN A 85 -21.21 12.68 3.04
CA ASN A 85 -22.43 12.56 2.25
C ASN A 85 -22.70 13.82 1.41
N ASP A 86 -22.25 14.99 1.88
CA ASP A 86 -22.51 16.28 1.20
C ASP A 86 -21.35 16.73 0.32
N LEU A 87 -20.11 16.40 0.71
CA LEU A 87 -18.91 16.72 -0.06
C LEU A 87 -18.95 16.26 -1.54
N PRO A 88 -19.53 15.09 -1.89
CA PRO A 88 -19.68 14.69 -3.29
C PRO A 88 -20.44 15.70 -4.14
N VAL A 89 -21.47 16.37 -3.60
CA VAL A 89 -22.28 17.35 -4.34
C VAL A 89 -21.41 18.51 -4.82
N VAL A 90 -20.66 19.12 -3.89
CA VAL A 90 -19.75 20.23 -4.21
C VAL A 90 -18.60 19.77 -5.11
N THR A 91 -18.07 18.57 -4.88
CA THR A 91 -16.97 18.05 -5.70
C THR A 91 -17.42 17.79 -7.13
N HIS A 92 -18.62 17.24 -7.32
CA HIS A 92 -19.15 16.95 -8.65
C HIS A 92 -19.40 18.21 -9.46
N GLU A 93 -19.96 19.24 -8.81
CA GLU A 93 -20.29 20.50 -9.45
C GLU A 93 -19.04 21.28 -9.89
N PHE A 94 -18.00 21.34 -9.02
CA PHE A 94 -16.91 22.30 -9.21
C PHE A 94 -15.53 21.69 -9.50
N ILE A 95 -15.33 20.38 -9.30
CA ILE A 95 -13.98 19.79 -9.35
C ILE A 95 -13.90 18.58 -10.29
N ASN A 96 -14.73 17.57 -10.05
CA ASN A 96 -14.70 16.32 -10.78
C ASN A 96 -16.06 15.62 -10.69
N ASN A 97 -16.81 15.61 -11.79
CA ASN A 97 -18.15 15.02 -11.90
C ASN A 97 -18.19 13.49 -11.91
N THR A 98 -17.04 12.80 -11.90
CA THR A 98 -16.97 11.33 -11.98
C THR A 98 -16.52 10.66 -10.69
N VAL A 99 -15.98 11.41 -9.72
CA VAL A 99 -15.40 10.81 -8.51
C VAL A 99 -16.47 10.13 -7.67
N SER A 100 -16.26 8.88 -7.28
CA SER A 100 -17.21 8.20 -6.39
C SER A 100 -17.07 8.71 -4.94
N ARG A 101 -18.14 8.58 -4.13
CA ARG A 101 -18.08 8.80 -2.67
C ARG A 101 -16.94 8.00 -2.00
N SER A 102 -16.71 6.76 -2.45
CA SER A 102 -15.61 5.94 -1.95
C SER A 102 -14.23 6.47 -2.36
N GLY A 103 -14.12 7.06 -3.55
CA GLY A 103 -12.92 7.74 -4.03
C GLY A 103 -12.58 8.95 -3.17
N LEU A 104 -13.60 9.74 -2.84
CA LEU A 104 -13.49 10.86 -1.89
C LEU A 104 -13.05 10.38 -0.51
N ASP A 105 -13.68 9.36 0.06
CA ASP A 105 -13.28 8.80 1.36
C ASP A 105 -11.80 8.36 1.37
N ARG A 106 -11.35 7.66 0.32
CA ARG A 106 -9.94 7.26 0.17
C ARG A 106 -9.00 8.46 0.05
N CYS A 107 -9.42 9.53 -0.63
CA CYS A 107 -8.69 10.80 -0.69
C CYS A 107 -8.56 11.39 0.72
N LEU A 108 -9.67 11.60 1.42
CA LEU A 108 -9.68 12.18 2.77
C LEU A 108 -8.83 11.37 3.77
N ARG A 109 -8.90 10.04 3.73
CA ARG A 109 -8.08 9.16 4.57
C ARG A 109 -6.58 9.29 4.28
N ARG A 110 -6.20 9.44 3.01
CA ARG A 110 -4.80 9.62 2.62
C ARG A 110 -4.22 10.93 3.11
N HIS A 111 -5.07 11.96 3.18
CA HIS A 111 -4.72 13.30 3.68
C HIS A 111 -5.04 13.50 5.17
N GLY A 112 -5.46 12.46 5.89
CA GLY A 112 -5.69 12.51 7.34
C GLY A 112 -6.94 13.28 7.79
N VAL A 113 -7.83 13.66 6.87
CA VAL A 113 -9.01 14.52 7.13
C VAL A 113 -10.35 13.76 7.05
N SER A 114 -10.31 12.42 7.15
CA SER A 114 -11.52 11.59 7.05
C SER A 114 -12.44 11.73 8.26
N ASN A 115 -11.90 11.95 9.45
CA ASN A 115 -12.67 12.12 10.68
C ASN A 115 -13.13 13.58 10.82
N LEU A 116 -14.41 13.86 10.49
CA LEU A 116 -14.95 15.21 10.59
C LEU A 116 -14.92 15.76 12.02
N LYS A 117 -15.21 14.91 13.03
CA LYS A 117 -15.26 15.34 14.43
C LYS A 117 -13.91 15.88 14.90
N ALA A 118 -12.83 15.25 14.45
CA ALA A 118 -11.47 15.71 14.77
C ALA A 118 -11.15 17.08 14.13
N LEU A 119 -11.75 17.41 12.98
CA LEU A 119 -11.55 18.72 12.34
C LEU A 119 -12.36 19.83 13.01
N ILE A 120 -13.57 19.52 13.50
CA ILE A 120 -14.41 20.48 14.23
C ILE A 120 -13.78 20.87 15.57
N GLN A 121 -12.96 19.98 16.14
CA GLN A 121 -12.32 20.15 17.45
C GLN A 121 -10.90 20.72 17.38
N ALA A 122 -10.39 20.99 16.18
CA ALA A 122 -9.04 21.52 15.93
C ALA A 122 -9.07 23.04 15.76
#